data_AF-A0A7M1TBF8-F1
#
_entry.id   AF-A0A7M1TBF8-F1
#
_cell.length_a   1.000
_cell.length_b   1.000
_cell.length_c   1.000
_cell.angle_alpha   90.00
_cell.angle_beta   90.00
_cell.angle_gamma   90.00
#
_symmetry.space_group_name_H-M   'P 1'
#
loop_
_entity.id
_entity.type
_entity.pdbx_description
1 polymer ?
#
loop_
_entity_poly.entity_id
_entity_poly.type
_entity_poly.pdbx_seq_one_letter_code
_entity_poly.pdbx_strand_id
1 'polypeptide(L)'
;MPGLLKRDFFTKRQKKRLISAIQQAERDTTGEIRIYIEHRCPYADPLQRAREIFQAHEMYRTAHRNAVLIYVATQDRKYALFGDEGIHQQVGDQFWQQAAEAMLHHFKRSDLVKGLEASIQEIGMVLKKYFPSRGSNPNELSDEILEGQ
;
A
#
# COMPACT_ATOMS: atom_id res chain seq x y z
N MET A 1 -33.81 13.02 6.87
CA MET A 1 -32.84 11.91 6.73
C MET A 1 -31.51 12.40 7.29
N PRO A 2 -31.07 11.98 8.48
CA PRO A 2 -29.74 12.34 8.97
C PRO A 2 -28.72 11.62 8.09
N GLY A 3 -27.85 12.39 7.44
CA GLY A 3 -26.77 11.85 6.61
C GLY A 3 -25.92 10.88 7.41
N LEU A 4 -25.72 9.69 6.86
CA LEU A 4 -24.84 8.67 7.41
C LEU A 4 -23.45 9.30 7.60
N LEU A 5 -23.06 9.60 8.84
CA LEU A 5 -21.73 10.08 9.16
C LEU A 5 -20.73 9.06 8.62
N LYS A 6 -20.01 9.42 7.55
CA LYS A 6 -18.87 8.65 7.04
C LYS A 6 -17.90 8.52 8.21
N ARG A 7 -17.75 7.32 8.76
CA ARG A 7 -16.76 7.06 9.79
C ARG A 7 -15.41 6.95 9.09
N ASP A 8 -14.53 7.90 9.35
CA ASP A 8 -13.16 7.83 8.87
C ASP A 8 -12.50 6.53 9.35
N PHE A 9 -11.74 5.87 8.46
CA PHE A 9 -10.99 4.66 8.81
C PHE A 9 -9.89 4.95 9.84
N PHE A 10 -9.34 6.16 9.79
CA PHE A 10 -8.22 6.59 10.60
C PHE A 10 -8.48 7.97 11.20
N THR A 11 -8.10 8.13 12.47
CA THR A 11 -7.93 9.45 13.07
C THR A 11 -6.80 10.21 12.37
N LYS A 12 -6.81 11.55 12.45
CA LYS A 12 -5.73 12.41 11.92
C LYS A 12 -4.34 11.97 12.39
N ARG A 13 -4.22 11.55 13.66
CA ARG A 13 -2.97 11.05 14.24
C ARG A 13 -2.50 9.75 13.57
N GLN A 14 -3.41 8.84 13.26
CA GLN A 14 -3.09 7.60 12.57
C GLN A 14 -2.71 7.86 11.11
N LYS A 15 -3.44 8.73 10.39
CA LYS A 15 -3.06 9.14 9.03
C LYS A 15 -1.65 9.72 8.99
N LYS A 16 -1.32 10.63 9.92
CA LYS A 16 0.02 11.23 10.02
C LYS A 16 1.12 10.18 10.25
N ARG A 17 0.86 9.16 11.07
CA ARG A 17 1.82 8.07 11.31
C ARG A 17 2.08 7.26 10.05
N LEU A 18 1.02 6.89 9.33
CA LEU A 18 1.13 6.11 8.09
C LEU A 18 1.84 6.89 6.97
N ILE A 19 1.47 8.16 6.78
CA ILE A 19 2.16 9.05 5.83
C ILE A 19 3.65 9.17 6.18
N SER A 20 3.96 9.37 7.46
CA SER A 20 5.35 9.43 7.91
C SER A 20 6.11 8.12 7.69
N ALA A 21 5.44 6.97 7.80
CA ALA A 21 6.05 5.67 7.52
C ALA A 21 6.35 5.52 6.02
N ILE A 22 5.43 5.94 5.14
CA ILE A 22 5.61 5.93 3.67
C ILE A 22 6.85 6.78 3.31
N GLN A 23 6.88 8.03 3.77
CA GLN A 23 8.00 8.95 3.53
C GLN A 23 9.35 8.41 4.03
N GLN A 24 9.35 7.71 5.16
CA GLN A 24 10.57 7.08 5.68
C GLN A 24 11.01 5.89 4.81
N ALA A 25 10.07 5.09 4.33
CA ALA A 25 10.35 3.95 3.45
C ALA A 25 10.87 4.41 2.07
N GLU A 26 10.35 5.52 1.55
CA GLU A 26 10.66 6.05 0.22
C GLU A 26 11.94 6.88 0.16
N ARG A 27 12.49 7.27 1.32
CA ARG A 27 13.69 8.12 1.41
C ARG A 27 14.90 7.59 0.60
N ASP A 28 15.07 6.27 0.60
CA ASP A 28 16.25 5.60 0.04
C ASP A 28 15.94 4.76 -1.21
N THR A 29 14.76 4.93 -1.80
CA THR A 29 14.30 4.21 -2.98
C THR A 29 13.63 5.17 -3.97
N THR A 30 13.60 4.83 -5.25
CA THR A 30 12.75 5.51 -6.25
C THR A 30 11.37 4.87 -6.37
N GLY A 31 11.10 3.81 -5.61
CA GLY A 31 9.80 3.14 -5.56
C GLY A 31 8.82 3.86 -4.67
N GLU A 32 7.55 3.79 -5.05
CA GLU A 32 6.45 4.54 -4.42
C GLU A 32 5.46 3.58 -3.76
N ILE A 33 4.90 3.94 -2.61
CA ILE A 33 3.99 3.13 -1.80
C ILE A 33 2.71 3.92 -1.57
N ARG A 34 1.57 3.32 -1.91
CA ARG A 34 0.26 3.88 -1.56
C ARG A 34 -0.59 2.89 -0.79
N ILE A 35 -1.50 3.44 0.01
CA ILE A 35 -2.49 2.70 0.77
C ILE A 35 -3.87 3.03 0.23
N TYR A 36 -4.66 1.99 -0.05
CA TYR A 36 -6.09 2.10 -0.28
C TYR A 36 -6.86 1.29 0.75
N ILE A 37 -7.83 1.92 1.40
CA ILE A 37 -8.68 1.28 2.39
C ILE A 37 -10.15 1.47 2.07
N GLU A 38 -10.93 0.40 2.15
CA GLU A 38 -12.38 0.43 2.03
C GLU A 38 -13.04 -0.51 3.06
N HIS A 39 -14.37 -0.45 3.15
CA HIS A 39 -15.09 -1.30 4.09
C HIS A 39 -15.18 -2.73 3.57
N ARG A 40 -15.54 -2.91 2.29
CA ARG A 40 -15.80 -4.20 1.68
C ARG A 40 -15.14 -4.31 0.32
N CYS A 41 -14.63 -5.49 0.02
CA CYS A 41 -14.12 -5.84 -1.30
C CYS A 41 -15.26 -6.45 -2.12
N PRO A 42 -15.60 -5.90 -3.30
CA PRO A 42 -16.66 -6.44 -4.15
C PRO A 42 -16.30 -7.77 -4.80
N TYR A 43 -15.03 -8.19 -4.74
CA TYR A 43 -14.51 -9.41 -5.37
C TYR A 43 -14.18 -10.50 -4.36
N ALA A 44 -14.23 -11.76 -4.80
CA ALA A 44 -13.71 -12.88 -4.01
C ALA A 44 -12.21 -12.73 -3.77
N ASP A 45 -11.45 -12.43 -4.84
CA ASP A 45 -10.02 -12.16 -4.82
C ASP A 45 -9.73 -10.66 -4.63
N PRO A 46 -9.10 -10.23 -3.53
CA PRO A 46 -8.73 -8.83 -3.32
C PRO A 46 -7.68 -8.29 -4.29
N LEU A 47 -6.88 -9.14 -4.96
CA LEU A 47 -5.94 -8.68 -5.99
C LEU A 47 -6.66 -8.07 -7.20
N GLN A 48 -7.86 -8.58 -7.54
CA GLN A 48 -8.67 -8.00 -8.60
C GLN A 48 -9.05 -6.56 -8.27
N ARG A 49 -9.47 -6.29 -7.02
CA ARG A 49 -9.80 -4.95 -6.56
C ARG A 49 -8.58 -4.04 -6.53
N ALA A 50 -7.46 -4.52 -6.01
CA ALA A 50 -6.21 -3.77 -5.96
C ALA A 50 -5.76 -3.32 -7.36
N ARG A 51 -5.87 -4.20 -8.37
CA ARG A 51 -5.54 -3.85 -9.77
C ARG A 51 -6.43 -2.73 -10.32
N GLU A 52 -7.74 -2.76 -10.04
CA GLU A 52 -8.66 -1.68 -10.46
C GLU A 52 -8.29 -0.35 -9.84
N ILE A 53 -8.04 -0.33 -8.53
CA ILE A 53 -7.64 0.88 -7.80
C ILE A 53 -6.31 1.41 -8.35
N PHE A 54 -5.36 0.52 -8.59
CA PHE A 54 -4.05 0.88 -9.14
C PHE A 54 -4.18 1.59 -10.50
N GLN A 55 -5.05 1.07 -11.38
CA GLN A 55 -5.34 1.69 -12.68
C GLN A 55 -6.11 3.01 -12.54
N ALA A 56 -7.15 3.03 -11.72
CA ALA A 56 -8.02 4.19 -11.53
C ALA A 56 -7.27 5.41 -10.94
N HIS A 57 -6.22 5.16 -10.15
CA HIS A 57 -5.37 6.18 -9.56
C HIS A 57 -4.04 6.38 -10.31
N GLU A 58 -3.93 5.84 -11.52
CA GLU A 58 -2.80 6.01 -12.43
C GLU A 58 -1.43 5.73 -11.79
N MET A 59 -1.38 4.80 -10.83
CA MET A 59 -0.17 4.47 -10.07
C MET A 59 0.96 3.89 -10.94
N TYR A 60 0.63 3.51 -12.16
CA TYR A 60 1.55 3.06 -13.19
C TYR A 60 2.40 4.18 -13.81
N ARG A 61 2.14 5.45 -13.44
CA ARG A 61 2.88 6.63 -13.91
C ARG A 61 4.09 6.94 -13.04
N THR A 62 4.93 5.94 -12.80
CA THR A 62 6.27 6.10 -12.22
C THR A 62 7.32 5.84 -13.30
N ALA A 63 8.46 6.54 -13.23
CA ALA A 63 9.53 6.43 -14.23
C ALA A 63 10.07 4.99 -14.36
N HIS A 64 10.06 4.25 -13.25
CA HIS A 64 10.61 2.89 -13.17
C HIS A 64 9.56 1.79 -13.03
N ARG A 65 8.27 2.10 -13.13
CA ARG A 65 7.19 1.11 -12.99
C ARG A 65 7.30 0.34 -11.68
N ASN A 66 7.55 1.07 -10.59
CA ASN A 66 8.00 0.55 -9.31
C ASN A 66 7.10 1.01 -8.14
N ALA A 67 5.82 1.26 -8.42
CA ALA A 67 4.82 1.56 -7.42
C ALA A 67 4.20 0.30 -6.81
N VAL A 68 3.85 0.36 -5.52
CA VAL A 68 3.15 -0.69 -4.77
C VAL A 68 1.88 -0.12 -4.15
N LEU A 69 0.76 -0.82 -4.35
CA LEU A 69 -0.49 -0.58 -3.65
C LEU A 69 -0.69 -1.62 -2.54
N ILE A 70 -0.87 -1.12 -1.31
CA ILE A 70 -1.35 -1.84 -0.15
C ILE A 70 -2.87 -1.68 -0.09
N TYR A 71 -3.61 -2.73 -0.40
CA TYR A 71 -5.09 -2.71 -0.41
C TYR A 71 -5.67 -3.41 0.81
N VAL A 72 -6.61 -2.75 1.52
CA VAL A 72 -7.29 -3.32 2.70
C VAL A 72 -8.81 -3.15 2.63
N ALA A 73 -9.55 -4.26 2.78
CA ALA A 73 -10.99 -4.24 3.04
C ALA A 73 -11.27 -4.68 4.48
N THR A 74 -11.64 -3.73 5.32
CA THR A 74 -11.67 -3.89 6.78
C THR A 74 -12.74 -4.85 7.30
N GLN A 75 -13.96 -4.81 6.75
CA GLN A 75 -15.07 -5.67 7.21
C GLN A 75 -14.92 -7.10 6.70
N ASP A 76 -14.40 -7.27 5.49
CA ASP A 76 -14.18 -8.58 4.88
C ASP A 76 -12.86 -9.22 5.32
N ARG A 77 -12.03 -8.48 6.05
CA ARG A 77 -10.68 -8.88 6.47
C ARG A 77 -9.82 -9.36 5.29
N LYS A 78 -9.98 -8.71 4.14
CA LYS A 78 -9.23 -9.00 2.92
C LYS A 78 -8.09 -8.02 2.74
N TYR A 79 -7.01 -8.53 2.16
CA TYR A 79 -5.78 -7.82 1.94
C TYR A 79 -5.15 -8.21 0.60
N ALA A 80 -4.50 -7.26 -0.07
CA ALA A 80 -3.68 -7.53 -1.23
C ALA A 80 -2.50 -6.56 -1.35
N LEU A 81 -1.39 -7.07 -1.89
CA LEU A 81 -0.29 -6.27 -2.43
C LEU A 81 -0.34 -6.33 -3.94
N PHE A 82 -0.33 -5.16 -4.57
CA PHE A 82 -0.21 -5.07 -6.01
C PHE A 82 0.97 -4.18 -6.36
N GLY A 83 2.04 -4.79 -6.86
CA GLY A 83 3.19 -4.08 -7.41
C GLY A 83 3.09 -3.96 -8.92
N ASP A 84 3.68 -2.89 -9.44
CA ASP A 84 3.77 -2.64 -10.88
C ASP A 84 4.83 -3.53 -11.56
N GLU A 85 4.84 -3.51 -12.88
CA GLU A 85 5.60 -4.43 -13.73
C GLU A 85 7.10 -4.42 -13.45
N GLY A 86 7.70 -3.25 -13.23
CA GLY A 86 9.13 -3.12 -12.94
C GLY A 86 9.52 -3.92 -11.70
N ILE A 87 8.68 -3.94 -10.67
CA ILE A 87 8.92 -4.73 -9.45
C ILE A 87 8.83 -6.21 -9.77
N HIS A 88 7.78 -6.64 -10.47
CA HIS A 88 7.57 -8.04 -10.83
C HIS A 88 8.77 -8.64 -11.59
N GLN A 89 9.35 -7.86 -12.51
CA GLN A 89 10.55 -8.26 -13.25
C GLN A 89 11.79 -8.47 -12.35
N GLN A 90 11.88 -7.81 -11.19
CA GLN A 90 13.03 -7.90 -10.27
C GLN A 90 12.88 -8.96 -9.19
N VAL A 91 11.68 -9.14 -8.63
CA VAL A 91 11.49 -9.90 -7.38
C VAL A 91 10.84 -11.27 -7.55
N GLY A 92 10.19 -11.51 -8.71
CA GLY A 92 9.43 -12.74 -8.97
C GLY A 92 8.24 -12.96 -8.03
N ASP A 93 7.49 -14.05 -8.23
CA ASP A 93 6.23 -14.30 -7.52
C ASP A 93 6.39 -14.66 -6.04
N GLN A 94 7.50 -15.34 -5.70
CA GLN A 94 7.76 -15.82 -4.34
C GLN A 94 7.89 -14.67 -3.33
N PHE A 95 8.38 -13.51 -3.77
CA PHE A 95 8.51 -12.32 -2.92
C PHE A 95 7.14 -11.81 -2.46
N TRP A 96 6.18 -11.69 -3.39
CA TRP A 96 4.85 -11.16 -3.09
C TRP A 96 4.07 -12.05 -2.14
N GLN A 97 4.23 -13.37 -2.28
CA GLN A 97 3.64 -14.32 -1.34
C GLN A 97 4.16 -14.12 0.08
N GLN A 98 5.48 -13.98 0.26
CA GLN A 98 6.08 -13.75 1.58
C GLN A 98 5.63 -12.41 2.18
N ALA A 99 5.61 -11.34 1.38
CA ALA A 99 5.15 -10.03 1.82
C ALA A 99 3.65 -10.05 2.22
N ALA A 100 2.82 -10.79 1.49
CA ALA A 100 1.41 -10.97 1.82
C ALA A 100 1.20 -11.82 3.10
N GLU A 101 2.03 -12.83 3.33
CA GLU A 101 1.97 -13.66 4.54
C GLU A 101 2.39 -12.91 5.80
N ALA A 102 3.49 -12.16 5.75
CA ALA A 102 3.96 -11.32 6.85
C ALA A 102 2.88 -10.29 7.25
N MET A 103 2.27 -9.69 6.25
CA MET A 103 1.10 -8.83 6.37
C MET A 103 -0.06 -9.46 7.14
N LEU A 104 -0.49 -10.66 6.72
CA LEU A 104 -1.57 -11.38 7.37
C LEU A 104 -1.27 -11.68 8.85
N HIS A 105 0.01 -11.89 9.21
CA HIS A 105 0.41 -12.12 10.58
C HIS A 105 0.23 -10.89 11.47
N HIS A 106 0.54 -9.69 10.98
CA HIS A 106 0.34 -8.45 11.74
C HIS A 106 -1.13 -8.08 11.92
N PHE A 107 -1.98 -8.37 10.94
CA PHE A 107 -3.42 -8.07 10.98
C PHE A 107 -4.20 -8.96 11.95
N LYS A 108 -3.69 -10.15 12.27
CA LYS A 108 -4.29 -11.04 13.29
C LYS A 108 -4.30 -10.43 14.70
N ARG A 109 -3.53 -9.36 14.96
CA ARG A 109 -3.42 -8.71 16.29
C ARG A 109 -4.38 -7.52 16.48
N SER A 110 -5.33 -7.32 15.56
CA SER A 110 -6.35 -6.24 15.61
C SER A 110 -5.81 -4.79 15.64
N ASP A 111 -4.53 -4.58 15.32
CA ASP A 111 -3.94 -3.25 15.18
C ASP A 111 -3.62 -2.96 13.71
N LEU A 112 -4.63 -2.48 12.99
CA LEU A 112 -4.56 -2.13 11.57
C LEU A 112 -3.41 -1.16 11.26
N VAL A 113 -3.20 -0.16 12.12
CA VAL A 113 -2.19 0.88 11.87
C VAL A 113 -0.79 0.29 12.00
N LYS A 114 -0.52 -0.51 13.03
CA LYS A 114 0.77 -1.20 13.15
C LYS A 114 0.99 -2.21 12.03
N GLY A 115 -0.07 -2.88 11.58
CA GLY A 115 0.03 -3.81 10.45
C GLY A 115 0.42 -3.11 9.15
N LEU A 116 -0.14 -1.93 8.90
CA LEU A 116 0.24 -1.09 7.76
C LEU A 116 1.65 -0.52 7.91
N GLU A 117 2.04 -0.02 9.08
CA GLU A 117 3.42 0.46 9.33
C GLU A 117 4.46 -0.65 9.06
N ALA A 118 4.17 -1.89 9.48
CA ALA A 118 5.04 -3.03 9.24
C ALA A 118 5.17 -3.37 7.75
N SER A 119 4.06 -3.39 6.99
CA SER A 119 4.14 -3.64 5.54
C SER A 119 4.87 -2.54 4.81
N ILE A 120 4.60 -1.27 5.13
CA ILE A 120 5.30 -0.13 4.53
C ILE A 120 6.81 -0.28 4.73
N GLN A 121 7.25 -0.66 5.93
CA GLN A 121 8.66 -0.90 6.22
C GLN A 121 9.23 -2.07 5.41
N GLU A 122 8.54 -3.21 5.35
CA GLU A 122 8.98 -4.39 4.58
C GLU A 122 9.08 -4.10 3.09
N ILE A 123 8.06 -3.45 2.52
CA ILE A 123 8.02 -3.04 1.12
C ILE A 123 9.15 -2.04 0.85
N GLY A 124 9.33 -1.04 1.72
CA GLY A 124 10.41 -0.07 1.63
C GLY A 124 11.79 -0.70 1.58
N MET A 125 12.07 -1.70 2.42
CA MET A 125 13.35 -2.43 2.40
C MET A 125 13.59 -3.12 1.06
N VAL A 126 12.54 -3.66 0.44
CA VAL A 126 12.63 -4.36 -0.85
C VAL A 126 12.81 -3.37 -1.99
N LEU A 127 12.00 -2.31 -2.00
CA LEU A 127 12.13 -1.24 -2.98
C LEU A 127 13.53 -0.62 -2.92
N LYS A 128 14.07 -0.34 -1.72
CA LYS A 128 15.45 0.13 -1.54
C LYS A 128 16.49 -0.83 -2.13
N LYS A 129 16.28 -2.14 -2.04
CA LYS A 129 17.22 -3.13 -2.57
C LYS A 129 17.24 -3.15 -4.11
N TYR A 130 16.08 -3.06 -4.76
CA TYR A 130 15.96 -3.23 -6.21
C TYR A 130 15.88 -1.90 -6.99
N PHE A 131 15.42 -0.84 -6.33
CA PHE A 131 15.23 0.50 -6.87
C PHE A 131 15.86 1.58 -5.97
N PRO A 132 17.16 1.46 -5.60
CA PRO A 132 17.80 2.43 -4.71
C PRO A 132 17.82 3.84 -5.32
N SER A 133 17.51 4.87 -4.52
CA SER A 133 17.70 6.27 -4.94
C SER A 133 19.18 6.66 -4.88
N ARG A 134 19.65 7.44 -5.87
CA ARG A 134 21.05 7.95 -5.95
C ARG A 134 21.10 9.47 -6.01
N GLY A 135 20.29 10.14 -5.19
CA GLY A 135 20.20 11.60 -5.17
C GLY A 135 18.79 12.08 -4.83
N SER A 136 18.37 13.17 -5.46
CA SER A 136 17.01 13.68 -5.32
C SER A 136 16.02 12.68 -5.92
N ASN A 137 15.17 12.09 -5.08
CA ASN A 137 14.00 11.33 -5.52
C ASN A 137 12.76 12.24 -5.41
N PRO A 138 12.25 12.78 -6.53
CA PRO A 138 10.98 13.50 -6.49
C PRO A 138 9.86 12.50 -6.18
N ASN A 139 8.95 12.87 -5.28
CA ASN A 139 7.74 12.08 -5.01
C ASN A 139 6.91 11.99 -6.30
N GLU A 140 6.84 10.81 -6.92
CA GLU A 140 6.11 10.62 -8.17
C GLU A 140 4.61 10.44 -7.92
N LEU A 141 4.24 9.85 -6.77
CA LEU A 141 2.86 9.66 -6.34
C LEU A 141 2.60 10.41 -5.01
N SER A 142 1.34 10.49 -4.60
CA SER A 142 0.96 11.09 -3.31
C SER A 142 0.93 10.02 -2.21
N ASP A 143 1.57 10.32 -1.07
CA ASP A 143 1.57 9.52 0.17
C ASP A 143 0.21 9.52 0.88
N GLU A 144 -0.75 10.32 0.41
CA GLU A 144 -2.08 10.36 1.00
C GLU A 144 -2.77 9.00 0.91
N ILE A 145 -3.40 8.63 2.02
CA ILE A 145 -4.20 7.41 2.11
C ILE A 145 -5.48 7.60 1.29
N LEU A 146 -5.70 6.71 0.34
CA LEU A 146 -6.92 6.66 -0.45
C LEU A 146 -8.00 5.92 0.34
N GLU A 147 -9.19 6.52 0.47
CA GLU A 147 -10.32 5.95 1.21
C GLU A 147 -11.52 5.72 0.28
N GLY A 148 -11.87 4.44 0.12
CA GLY A 148 -13.07 4.00 -0.58
C GLY A 148 -14.35 4.07 0.26
N GLN A 149 -15.43 3.51 -0.26
CA GLN A 149 -16.70 3.35 0.45
C GLN A 149 -16.89 1.92 0.96
#